data_AF-C2EKZ0-F1
#
_entry.id   AF-C2EKZ0-F1
#
_cell.length_a   1.000
_cell.length_b   1.000
_cell.length_c   1.000
_cell.angle_alpha   90.00
_cell.angle_beta   90.00
_cell.angle_gamma   90.00
#
_symmetry.space_group_name_H-M   'P 1'
#
loop_
_entity.id
_entity.type
_entity.pdbx_description
1 polymer ?
#
loop_
_entity_poly.entity_id
_entity_poly.type
_entity_poly.pdbx_seq_one_letter_code
_entity_poly.pdbx_strand_id
1 'polypeptide(L)'
;MPKGLDHLVNKIHDLDMKFGLWFEPEALSMDTNLYKEHVSWLLGNNKKHLSQGRNQYLVDFANPAAVTFLFKKISKIIDQIHPDYIKWDMNRNITEPYSNYLPKEEQGEVFHRYIMGVYRLYQMLTEKYPNILFESCAGGGGRYDLAMFYYAPQAWTSDDTDAYERWQIQTGTSYVYPPAVMGAHVSIVPNHQTGRVTPLHSRVNIAMFGTYGYEFDLTKLTKEEKEELKKGTEQFHHFHDLIFKGDFYRLEPSNPQHGAWEVNSKDKQHAVVCYFYGLSEPNHGYYHVKLAGLDPDQLYEINGHRKLYGDELMNIGLPLTEDYRGREDQYWSQPKADFDTKIFELKAINE
;
A
#
# COMPACT_ATOMS: atom_id res chain seq x y z
N MET A 1 -19.33 -3.20 -20.95
CA MET A 1 -18.38 -2.68 -21.96
C MET A 1 -18.79 -3.17 -23.34
N PRO A 2 -19.42 -2.32 -24.19
CA PRO A 2 -20.03 -2.79 -25.45
C PRO A 2 -19.07 -3.43 -26.46
N LYS A 3 -17.77 -3.06 -26.41
CA LYS A 3 -16.73 -3.57 -27.31
C LYS A 3 -15.79 -4.60 -26.65
N GLY A 4 -16.14 -5.11 -25.47
CA GLY A 4 -15.24 -5.98 -24.70
C GLY A 4 -14.22 -5.20 -23.87
N LEU A 5 -13.46 -5.95 -23.06
CA LEU A 5 -12.43 -5.42 -22.16
C LEU A 5 -11.10 -5.20 -22.89
N ASP A 6 -10.76 -6.07 -23.83
CA ASP A 6 -9.61 -5.95 -24.75
C ASP A 6 -9.56 -4.60 -25.47
N HIS A 7 -10.72 -4.09 -25.94
CA HIS A 7 -10.80 -2.76 -26.55
C HIS A 7 -10.44 -1.63 -25.57
N LEU A 8 -10.75 -1.77 -24.28
CA LEU A 8 -10.37 -0.81 -23.25
C LEU A 8 -8.88 -0.91 -22.93
N VAL A 9 -8.35 -2.14 -22.82
CA VAL A 9 -6.93 -2.37 -22.54
C VAL A 9 -6.06 -1.79 -23.65
N ASN A 10 -6.38 -2.07 -24.91
CA ASN A 10 -5.64 -1.51 -26.06
C ASN A 10 -5.63 0.02 -26.03
N LYS A 11 -6.76 0.65 -25.70
CA LYS A 11 -6.82 2.12 -25.57
C LYS A 11 -5.95 2.67 -24.44
N ILE A 12 -5.76 1.92 -23.35
CA ILE A 12 -4.92 2.32 -22.23
C ILE A 12 -3.44 2.17 -22.61
N HIS A 13 -3.09 1.08 -23.30
CA HIS A 13 -1.75 0.88 -23.85
C HIS A 13 -1.39 1.91 -24.93
N ASP A 14 -2.34 2.31 -25.79
CA ASP A 14 -2.16 3.39 -26.78
C ASP A 14 -1.84 4.75 -26.14
N LEU A 15 -2.12 4.91 -24.84
CA LEU A 15 -1.77 6.09 -24.04
C LEU A 15 -0.44 5.92 -23.26
N ASP A 16 0.34 4.88 -23.57
CA ASP A 16 1.59 4.53 -22.90
C ASP A 16 1.43 4.25 -21.39
N MET A 17 0.25 3.75 -21.01
CA MET A 17 -0.05 3.33 -19.64
C MET A 17 -0.20 1.81 -19.55
N LYS A 18 0.29 1.24 -18.45
CA LYS A 18 0.02 -0.17 -18.11
C LYS A 18 -1.43 -0.37 -17.67
N PHE A 19 -1.96 -1.57 -17.86
CA PHE A 19 -3.31 -1.94 -17.47
C PHE A 19 -3.33 -2.96 -16.32
N GLY A 20 -4.13 -2.68 -15.30
CA GLY A 20 -4.37 -3.56 -14.16
C GLY A 20 -5.78 -4.12 -14.11
N LEU A 21 -5.94 -5.34 -13.61
CA LEU A 21 -7.25 -5.97 -13.39
C LEU A 21 -7.38 -6.56 -11.98
N TRP A 22 -8.56 -6.43 -11.39
CA TRP A 22 -8.89 -7.01 -10.10
C TRP A 22 -9.59 -8.37 -10.24
N PHE A 23 -9.23 -9.32 -9.38
CA PHE A 23 -9.92 -10.60 -9.22
C PHE A 23 -10.09 -10.95 -7.73
N GLU A 24 -11.15 -11.69 -7.41
CA GLU A 24 -11.30 -12.40 -6.13
C GLU A 24 -11.57 -13.89 -6.41
N PRO A 25 -10.52 -14.69 -6.70
CA PRO A 25 -10.67 -16.08 -7.16
C PRO A 25 -11.28 -17.02 -6.12
N GLU A 26 -11.16 -16.66 -4.84
CA GLU A 26 -11.56 -17.47 -3.70
C GLU A 26 -13.06 -17.35 -3.39
N ALA A 27 -13.75 -16.32 -3.90
CA ALA A 27 -15.15 -16.06 -3.61
C ALA A 27 -16.12 -16.75 -4.58
N LEU A 28 -17.31 -17.05 -4.07
CA LEU A 28 -18.42 -17.62 -4.85
C LEU A 28 -19.77 -17.03 -4.43
N SER A 29 -20.49 -16.42 -5.37
CA SER A 29 -21.82 -15.83 -5.13
C SER A 29 -22.95 -16.72 -5.66
N MET A 30 -24.07 -16.79 -4.92
CA MET A 30 -25.19 -17.70 -5.21
C MET A 30 -25.87 -17.49 -6.56
N ASP A 31 -25.88 -16.25 -7.04
CA ASP A 31 -26.53 -15.82 -8.26
C ASP A 31 -25.69 -16.07 -9.53
N THR A 32 -24.59 -16.81 -9.40
CA THR A 32 -23.67 -17.12 -10.51
C THR A 32 -23.92 -18.52 -11.10
N ASN A 33 -23.58 -18.69 -12.39
CA ASN A 33 -23.60 -20.02 -13.01
C ASN A 33 -22.59 -20.96 -12.36
N LEU A 34 -21.44 -20.44 -11.90
CA LEU A 34 -20.43 -21.21 -11.20
C LEU A 34 -21.01 -21.87 -9.95
N TYR A 35 -21.81 -21.13 -9.17
CA TYR A 35 -22.49 -21.69 -8.01
C TYR A 35 -23.47 -22.80 -8.41
N LYS A 36 -24.31 -22.57 -9.42
CA LYS A 36 -25.34 -23.53 -9.86
C LYS A 36 -24.74 -24.82 -10.42
N GLU A 37 -23.67 -24.70 -11.20
CA GLU A 37 -23.01 -25.83 -11.88
C GLU A 37 -22.07 -26.60 -10.93
N HIS A 38 -21.52 -25.93 -9.92
CA HIS A 38 -20.47 -26.48 -9.05
C HIS A 38 -20.76 -26.27 -7.56
N VAL A 39 -21.99 -26.52 -7.10
CA VAL A 39 -22.37 -26.42 -5.67
C VAL A 39 -21.42 -27.22 -4.76
N SER A 40 -20.90 -28.36 -5.23
CA SER A 40 -19.91 -29.19 -4.51
C SER A 40 -18.57 -28.49 -4.23
N TRP A 41 -18.29 -27.36 -4.88
CA TRP A 41 -17.07 -26.58 -4.65
C TRP A 41 -17.25 -25.49 -3.60
N LEU A 42 -18.40 -25.40 -2.93
CA LEU A 42 -18.52 -24.57 -1.74
C LEU A 42 -17.63 -25.12 -0.62
N LEU A 43 -16.86 -24.23 0.01
CA LEU A 43 -16.25 -24.51 1.29
C LEU A 43 -17.33 -24.45 2.37
N GLY A 44 -17.56 -25.58 3.04
CA GLY A 44 -18.63 -25.77 3.99
C GLY A 44 -19.39 -27.07 3.75
N ASN A 45 -20.20 -27.47 4.72
CA ASN A 45 -21.04 -28.65 4.57
C ASN A 45 -22.34 -28.29 3.85
N ASN A 46 -22.50 -28.73 2.60
CA ASN A 46 -23.66 -28.41 1.75
C ASN A 46 -25.01 -28.95 2.26
N LYS A 47 -25.00 -29.77 3.32
CA LYS A 47 -26.21 -30.27 3.99
C LYS A 47 -26.61 -29.42 5.21
N LYS A 48 -25.83 -28.39 5.54
CA LYS A 48 -26.06 -27.47 6.66
C LYS A 48 -26.23 -26.05 6.13
N HIS A 49 -26.69 -25.16 7.01
CA HIS A 49 -26.66 -23.74 6.74
C HIS A 49 -25.20 -23.26 6.67
N LEU A 50 -24.91 -22.40 5.69
CA LEU A 50 -23.61 -21.77 5.50
C LEU A 50 -23.73 -20.27 5.73
N SER A 51 -22.78 -19.70 6.47
CA SER A 51 -22.79 -18.29 6.80
C SER A 51 -22.24 -17.48 5.63
N GLN A 52 -22.92 -16.40 5.26
CA GLN A 52 -22.39 -15.42 4.29
C GLN A 52 -21.53 -14.37 4.99
N GLY A 53 -20.47 -13.97 4.30
CA GLY A 53 -19.70 -12.77 4.60
C GLY A 53 -19.70 -11.93 3.34
N ARG A 54 -20.04 -10.64 3.41
CA ARG A 54 -20.18 -9.75 2.24
C ARG A 54 -21.06 -10.34 1.11
N ASN A 55 -22.12 -11.07 1.47
CA ASN A 55 -23.06 -11.74 0.55
C ASN A 55 -22.45 -12.80 -0.40
N GLN A 56 -21.26 -13.30 -0.09
CA GLN A 56 -20.56 -14.33 -0.86
C GLN A 56 -20.20 -15.53 0.02
N TYR A 57 -19.84 -16.66 -0.57
CA TYR A 57 -19.21 -17.84 0.06
C TYR A 57 -17.75 -17.98 -0.40
N LEU A 58 -17.06 -19.01 0.09
CA LEU A 58 -15.72 -19.37 -0.37
C LEU A 58 -15.76 -20.66 -1.21
N VAL A 59 -14.87 -20.72 -2.18
CA VAL A 59 -14.58 -21.94 -2.95
C VAL A 59 -13.70 -22.87 -2.10
N ASP A 60 -13.95 -24.17 -2.18
CA ASP A 60 -13.15 -25.20 -1.53
C ASP A 60 -11.83 -25.42 -2.28
N PHE A 61 -10.81 -24.65 -1.91
CA PHE A 61 -9.49 -24.74 -2.52
C PHE A 61 -8.72 -26.03 -2.16
N ALA A 62 -9.22 -26.86 -1.23
CA ALA A 62 -8.69 -28.22 -1.04
C ALA A 62 -9.03 -29.14 -2.23
N ASN A 63 -10.03 -28.78 -3.05
CA ASN A 63 -10.40 -29.51 -4.25
C ASN A 63 -9.54 -29.08 -5.46
N PRO A 64 -8.63 -29.93 -5.97
CA PRO A 64 -7.74 -29.57 -7.08
C PRO A 64 -8.48 -29.28 -8.40
N ALA A 65 -9.69 -29.83 -8.59
CA ALA A 65 -10.50 -29.54 -9.77
C ALA A 65 -11.01 -28.09 -9.77
N ALA A 66 -11.40 -27.56 -8.61
CA ALA A 66 -11.83 -26.17 -8.45
C ALA A 66 -10.66 -25.21 -8.75
N VAL A 67 -9.47 -25.48 -8.18
CA VAL A 67 -8.24 -24.72 -8.43
C VAL A 67 -7.86 -24.72 -9.92
N THR A 68 -7.89 -25.89 -10.56
CA THR A 68 -7.56 -26.03 -12.00
C THR A 68 -8.57 -25.31 -12.89
N PHE A 69 -9.85 -25.33 -12.54
CA PHE A 69 -10.88 -24.56 -13.22
C PHE A 69 -10.64 -23.06 -13.07
N LEU A 70 -10.37 -22.62 -11.83
CA LEU A 70 -9.79 -21.35 -11.40
C LEU A 70 -8.80 -20.79 -12.41
N PHE A 71 -7.69 -21.49 -12.46
CA PHE A 71 -6.55 -21.22 -13.31
C PHE A 71 -6.94 -21.08 -14.78
N LYS A 72 -7.73 -22.01 -15.34
CA LYS A 72 -8.13 -21.96 -16.75
C LYS A 72 -9.00 -20.75 -17.07
N LYS A 73 -9.92 -20.36 -16.18
CA LYS A 73 -10.78 -19.20 -16.38
C LYS A 73 -10.00 -17.89 -16.33
N ILE A 74 -9.16 -17.72 -15.32
CA ILE A 74 -8.31 -16.54 -15.16
C ILE A 74 -7.32 -16.46 -16.32
N SER A 75 -6.63 -17.57 -16.65
CA SER A 75 -5.71 -17.65 -17.78
C SER A 75 -6.36 -17.24 -19.09
N LYS A 76 -7.60 -17.69 -19.37
CA LYS A 76 -8.31 -17.30 -20.58
C LYS A 76 -8.52 -15.78 -20.66
N ILE A 77 -8.80 -15.11 -19.54
CA ILE A 77 -8.97 -13.65 -19.50
C ILE A 77 -7.62 -12.97 -19.73
N ILE A 78 -6.57 -13.43 -19.03
CA ILE A 78 -5.21 -12.91 -19.18
C ILE A 78 -4.72 -13.06 -20.63
N ASP A 79 -4.88 -14.25 -21.23
CA ASP A 79 -4.51 -14.56 -22.63
C ASP A 79 -5.31 -13.71 -23.63
N GLN A 80 -6.49 -13.22 -23.25
CA GLN A 80 -7.33 -12.38 -24.12
C GLN A 80 -6.92 -10.90 -24.05
N ILE A 81 -6.71 -10.37 -22.84
CA ILE A 81 -6.57 -8.92 -22.64
C ILE A 81 -5.14 -8.48 -22.35
N HIS A 82 -4.24 -9.40 -22.02
CA HIS A 82 -2.81 -9.14 -21.73
C HIS A 82 -2.60 -8.03 -20.69
N PRO A 83 -3.13 -8.16 -19.46
CA PRO A 83 -2.92 -7.16 -18.42
C PRO A 83 -1.46 -7.17 -17.94
N ASP A 84 -0.97 -6.02 -17.46
CA ASP A 84 0.37 -5.86 -16.89
C ASP A 84 0.40 -6.11 -15.38
N TYR A 85 -0.77 -5.99 -14.74
CA TYR A 85 -0.92 -6.05 -13.29
C TYR A 85 -2.21 -6.77 -12.89
N ILE A 86 -2.16 -7.53 -11.80
CA ILE A 86 -3.31 -8.18 -11.19
C ILE A 86 -3.37 -7.84 -9.70
N LYS A 87 -4.49 -7.26 -9.25
CA LYS A 87 -4.85 -7.20 -7.83
C LYS A 87 -5.68 -8.43 -7.49
N TRP A 88 -5.14 -9.34 -6.69
CA TRP A 88 -5.85 -10.51 -6.20
C TRP A 88 -6.35 -10.22 -4.80
N ASP A 89 -7.67 -10.25 -4.61
CA ASP A 89 -8.32 -9.93 -3.36
C ASP A 89 -8.99 -11.14 -2.69
N MET A 90 -9.38 -10.98 -1.42
CA MET A 90 -10.09 -11.96 -0.61
C MET A 90 -10.85 -11.28 0.54
N ASN A 91 -12.18 -11.21 0.45
CA ASN A 91 -12.98 -10.28 1.25
C ASN A 91 -13.84 -10.93 2.35
N ARG A 92 -13.54 -12.18 2.76
CA ARG A 92 -14.23 -12.80 3.89
C ARG A 92 -13.44 -13.93 4.55
N ASN A 93 -13.65 -14.13 5.85
CA ASN A 93 -13.08 -15.27 6.56
C ASN A 93 -13.80 -16.60 6.28
N ILE A 94 -13.08 -17.70 6.53
CA ILE A 94 -13.64 -19.06 6.59
C ILE A 94 -14.50 -19.16 7.86
N THR A 95 -15.76 -19.59 7.70
CA THR A 95 -16.73 -19.72 8.81
C THR A 95 -17.01 -21.17 9.16
N GLU A 96 -17.38 -21.99 8.17
CA GLU A 96 -17.64 -23.42 8.34
C GLU A 96 -16.54 -24.26 7.65
N PRO A 97 -15.39 -24.51 8.30
CA PRO A 97 -14.27 -25.22 7.69
C PRO A 97 -14.61 -26.69 7.46
N TYR A 98 -15.11 -27.00 6.27
CA TYR A 98 -15.44 -28.36 5.84
C TYR A 98 -15.25 -28.45 4.32
N SER A 99 -14.60 -29.50 3.84
CA SER A 99 -14.44 -29.76 2.40
C SER A 99 -15.41 -30.83 1.96
N ASN A 100 -16.18 -30.58 0.90
CA ASN A 100 -17.02 -31.61 0.28
C ASN A 100 -16.22 -32.62 -0.55
N TYR A 101 -14.95 -32.30 -0.86
CA TYR A 101 -14.03 -33.15 -1.59
C TYR A 101 -13.28 -34.14 -0.69
N LEU A 102 -12.86 -33.71 0.50
CA LEU A 102 -12.08 -34.54 1.41
C LEU A 102 -12.92 -35.63 2.09
N PRO A 103 -12.34 -36.82 2.37
CA PRO A 103 -12.99 -37.82 3.22
C PRO A 103 -13.19 -37.30 4.64
N LYS A 104 -14.04 -37.97 5.43
CA LYS A 104 -14.42 -37.54 6.78
C LYS A 104 -13.21 -37.44 7.72
N GLU A 105 -12.25 -38.33 7.53
CA GLU A 105 -11.06 -38.53 8.34
C GLU A 105 -10.02 -37.40 8.11
N GLU A 106 -10.09 -36.71 6.97
CA GLU A 106 -9.17 -35.63 6.57
C GLU A 106 -9.76 -34.22 6.81
N GLN A 107 -10.96 -34.11 7.39
CA GLN A 107 -11.61 -32.80 7.60
C GLN A 107 -10.81 -31.87 8.55
N GLY A 108 -9.93 -32.43 9.38
CA GLY A 108 -8.99 -31.65 10.20
C GLY A 108 -7.93 -30.89 9.40
N GLU A 109 -7.76 -31.22 8.12
CA GLU A 109 -6.71 -30.66 7.24
C GLU A 109 -7.21 -29.49 6.38
N VAL A 110 -8.52 -29.16 6.45
CA VAL A 110 -9.19 -28.23 5.53
C VAL A 110 -8.49 -26.87 5.46
N PHE A 111 -8.16 -26.25 6.60
CA PHE A 111 -7.49 -24.94 6.61
C PHE A 111 -6.13 -24.99 5.90
N HIS A 112 -5.33 -26.01 6.17
CA HIS A 112 -4.01 -26.13 5.55
C HIS A 112 -4.12 -26.45 4.05
N ARG A 113 -4.99 -27.38 3.67
CA ARG A 113 -5.19 -27.72 2.25
C ARG A 113 -5.80 -26.58 1.45
N TYR A 114 -6.65 -25.76 2.07
CA TYR A 114 -7.17 -24.54 1.48
C TYR A 114 -6.03 -23.60 1.08
N ILE A 115 -5.13 -23.26 2.01
CA ILE A 115 -4.03 -22.33 1.71
C ILE A 115 -3.03 -22.93 0.72
N MET A 116 -2.78 -24.25 0.76
CA MET A 116 -1.98 -24.93 -0.25
C MET A 116 -2.61 -24.85 -1.66
N GLY A 117 -3.94 -24.89 -1.75
CA GLY A 117 -4.65 -24.64 -3.00
C GLY A 117 -4.47 -23.21 -3.50
N VAL A 118 -4.45 -22.21 -2.61
CA VAL A 118 -4.22 -20.80 -2.95
C VAL A 118 -2.81 -20.64 -3.52
N TYR A 119 -1.79 -21.15 -2.80
CA TYR A 119 -0.40 -21.13 -3.26
C TYR A 119 -0.23 -21.84 -4.60
N ARG A 120 -0.93 -22.97 -4.80
CA ARG A 120 -0.91 -23.67 -6.09
C ARG A 120 -1.47 -22.81 -7.23
N LEU A 121 -2.58 -22.11 -7.02
CA LEU A 121 -3.14 -21.23 -8.05
C LEU A 121 -2.20 -20.06 -8.37
N TYR A 122 -1.62 -19.44 -7.34
CA TYR A 122 -0.59 -18.42 -7.50
C TYR A 122 0.61 -18.94 -8.29
N GLN A 123 1.20 -20.06 -7.89
CA GLN A 123 2.34 -20.69 -8.57
C GLN A 123 2.05 -20.93 -10.05
N MET A 124 0.89 -21.52 -10.38
CA MET A 124 0.53 -21.79 -11.77
C MET A 124 0.40 -20.51 -12.60
N LEU A 125 -0.13 -19.43 -12.01
CA LEU A 125 -0.30 -18.14 -12.69
C LEU A 125 1.04 -17.41 -12.85
N THR A 126 1.87 -17.34 -11.82
CA THR A 126 3.17 -16.64 -11.87
C THR A 126 4.18 -17.37 -12.75
N GLU A 127 4.14 -18.70 -12.81
CA GLU A 127 4.95 -19.48 -13.76
C GLU A 127 4.53 -19.24 -15.22
N LYS A 128 3.22 -19.21 -15.50
CA LYS A 128 2.73 -18.99 -16.87
C LYS A 128 2.89 -17.54 -17.31
N TYR A 129 2.76 -16.59 -16.39
CA TYR A 129 2.74 -15.15 -16.66
C TYR A 129 3.78 -14.38 -15.82
N PRO A 130 5.08 -14.65 -16.02
CA PRO A 130 6.15 -14.11 -15.17
C PRO A 130 6.31 -12.59 -15.26
N ASN A 131 5.74 -11.96 -16.29
CA ASN A 131 5.83 -10.52 -16.51
C ASN A 131 4.67 -9.72 -15.90
N ILE A 132 3.65 -10.39 -15.35
CA ILE A 132 2.53 -9.72 -14.67
C ILE A 132 2.92 -9.41 -13.23
N LEU A 133 2.75 -8.16 -12.82
CA LEU A 133 2.90 -7.76 -11.43
C LEU A 133 1.65 -8.15 -10.64
N PHE A 134 1.80 -9.04 -9.67
CA PHE A 134 0.72 -9.38 -8.73
C PHE A 134 0.79 -8.51 -7.48
N GLU A 135 -0.36 -8.00 -7.05
CA GLU A 135 -0.56 -7.40 -5.74
C GLU A 135 -1.55 -8.24 -4.94
N SER A 136 -1.13 -8.70 -3.77
CA SER A 136 -1.99 -9.43 -2.83
C SER A 136 -2.90 -8.46 -2.08
N CYS A 137 -4.14 -8.87 -1.83
CA CYS A 137 -5.13 -8.10 -1.09
C CYS A 137 -6.06 -9.07 -0.36
N ALA A 138 -6.53 -8.67 0.82
CA ALA A 138 -7.57 -9.39 1.55
C ALA A 138 -8.39 -8.41 2.39
N GLY A 139 -9.22 -7.60 1.74
CA GLY A 139 -9.89 -6.45 2.37
C GLY A 139 -8.87 -5.50 3.01
N GLY A 140 -7.83 -5.15 2.25
CA GLY A 140 -6.60 -4.58 2.79
C GLY A 140 -5.58 -5.66 3.20
N GLY A 141 -4.90 -5.45 4.32
CA GLY A 141 -3.79 -6.27 4.79
C GLY A 141 -4.18 -7.56 5.53
N GLY A 142 -5.37 -8.13 5.29
CA GLY A 142 -5.83 -9.35 5.98
C GLY A 142 -4.98 -10.60 5.74
N ARG A 143 -4.11 -10.57 4.71
CA ARG A 143 -3.13 -11.60 4.36
C ARG A 143 -1.79 -10.96 3.96
N TYR A 144 -1.28 -10.11 4.84
CA TYR A 144 -0.04 -9.35 4.66
C TYR A 144 1.14 -10.12 5.27
N ASP A 145 1.62 -11.14 4.57
CA ASP A 145 2.62 -12.08 5.07
C ASP A 145 3.67 -12.49 4.02
N LEU A 146 4.81 -13.00 4.52
CA LEU A 146 5.95 -13.41 3.69
C LEU A 146 5.62 -14.51 2.68
N ALA A 147 4.64 -15.38 2.96
CA ALA A 147 4.27 -16.44 2.04
C ALA A 147 3.55 -15.86 0.81
N MET A 148 2.72 -14.82 0.99
CA MET A 148 2.16 -14.09 -0.13
C MET A 148 3.23 -13.32 -0.92
N PHE A 149 4.22 -12.73 -0.24
CA PHE A 149 5.31 -11.99 -0.90
C PHE A 149 6.22 -12.84 -1.78
N TYR A 150 6.22 -14.17 -1.61
CA TYR A 150 6.87 -15.08 -2.54
C TYR A 150 6.24 -15.01 -3.95
N TYR A 151 4.93 -14.73 -4.04
CA TYR A 151 4.17 -14.73 -5.29
C TYR A 151 3.82 -13.33 -5.80
N ALA A 152 3.50 -12.41 -4.89
CA ALA A 152 3.08 -11.05 -5.18
C ALA A 152 4.02 -10.10 -4.44
N PRO A 153 4.95 -9.40 -5.12
CA PRO A 153 6.01 -8.64 -4.45
C PRO A 153 5.50 -7.40 -3.69
N GLN A 154 4.21 -7.07 -3.79
CA GLN A 154 3.57 -6.03 -2.99
C GLN A 154 2.18 -6.48 -2.56
N ALA A 155 1.65 -5.85 -1.51
CA ALA A 155 0.31 -6.11 -1.04
C ALA A 155 -0.41 -4.81 -0.67
N TRP A 156 -1.73 -4.79 -0.85
CA TRP A 156 -2.57 -3.69 -0.42
C TRP A 156 -2.60 -3.63 1.10
N THR A 157 -1.93 -2.62 1.66
CA THR A 157 -1.60 -2.61 3.11
C THR A 157 -2.85 -2.50 3.99
N SER A 158 -3.84 -1.71 3.57
CA SER A 158 -5.10 -1.51 4.29
C SER A 158 -6.12 -0.85 3.38
N ASP A 159 -7.39 -1.23 3.52
CA ASP A 159 -8.52 -0.50 2.93
C ASP A 159 -8.77 0.84 3.61
N ASP A 160 -8.21 1.06 4.80
CA ASP A 160 -8.11 2.38 5.38
C ASP A 160 -7.03 3.18 4.63
N THR A 161 -7.44 4.23 3.93
CA THR A 161 -6.59 5.13 3.15
C THR A 161 -6.52 6.54 3.76
N ASP A 162 -6.98 6.72 5.00
CA ASP A 162 -6.82 7.98 5.71
C ASP A 162 -5.35 8.22 6.08
N ALA A 163 -4.81 9.42 5.81
CA ALA A 163 -3.37 9.67 6.00
C ALA A 163 -2.91 9.49 7.47
N TYR A 164 -3.75 9.84 8.44
CA TYR A 164 -3.43 9.69 9.86
C TYR A 164 -3.44 8.22 10.30
N GLU A 165 -4.45 7.45 9.89
CA GLU A 165 -4.48 6.01 10.17
C GLU A 165 -3.33 5.29 9.43
N ARG A 166 -3.08 5.66 8.17
CA ARG A 166 -1.98 5.12 7.34
C ARG A 166 -0.60 5.38 7.94
N TRP A 167 -0.37 6.52 8.58
CA TRP A 167 0.86 6.78 9.33
C TRP A 167 1.11 5.68 10.38
N GLN A 168 0.09 5.33 11.17
CA GLN A 168 0.21 4.31 12.20
C GLN A 168 0.32 2.91 11.61
N ILE A 169 -0.52 2.59 10.62
CA ILE A 169 -0.53 1.29 9.93
C ILE A 169 0.82 1.04 9.26
N GLN A 170 1.33 1.96 8.44
CA GLN A 170 2.62 1.81 7.76
C GLN A 170 3.78 1.77 8.77
N THR A 171 3.73 2.57 9.84
CA THR A 171 4.73 2.49 10.93
C THR A 171 4.74 1.08 11.54
N GLY A 172 3.58 0.52 11.87
CA GLY A 172 3.46 -0.83 12.41
C GLY A 172 3.94 -1.90 11.43
N THR A 173 3.49 -1.85 10.18
CA THR A 173 3.90 -2.77 9.11
C THR A 173 5.41 -2.73 8.88
N SER A 174 6.04 -1.56 9.01
CA SER A 174 7.48 -1.38 8.75
C SER A 174 8.40 -2.12 9.72
N TYR A 175 7.90 -2.62 10.85
CA TYR A 175 8.68 -3.44 11.76
C TYR A 175 9.11 -4.77 11.13
N VAL A 176 8.34 -5.29 10.17
CA VAL A 176 8.60 -6.58 9.53
C VAL A 176 8.85 -6.42 8.03
N TYR A 177 8.17 -5.49 7.37
CA TYR A 177 8.15 -5.38 5.92
C TYR A 177 8.68 -4.02 5.45
N PRO A 178 9.46 -3.93 4.36
CA PRO A 178 9.95 -2.64 3.87
C PRO A 178 8.84 -1.83 3.20
N PRO A 179 8.99 -0.49 3.07
CA PRO A 179 8.03 0.35 2.33
C PRO A 179 7.77 -0.14 0.90
N ALA A 180 8.79 -0.72 0.26
CA ALA A 180 8.74 -1.24 -1.11
C ALA A 180 7.62 -2.26 -1.39
N VAL A 181 7.03 -2.87 -0.35
CA VAL A 181 5.95 -3.86 -0.50
C VAL A 181 4.58 -3.35 -0.02
N MET A 182 4.50 -2.08 0.41
CA MET A 182 3.31 -1.46 1.02
C MET A 182 2.45 -0.71 0.00
N GLY A 183 1.42 -1.34 -0.55
CA GLY A 183 0.35 -0.67 -1.32
C GLY A 183 -0.20 0.54 -0.57
N ALA A 184 -0.03 1.75 -1.11
CA ALA A 184 -0.38 3.01 -0.47
C ALA A 184 -0.90 4.04 -1.49
N HIS A 185 -2.19 4.34 -1.45
CA HIS A 185 -2.81 5.29 -2.36
C HIS A 185 -3.24 6.57 -1.66
N VAL A 186 -3.10 7.69 -2.36
CA VAL A 186 -3.81 8.92 -2.02
C VAL A 186 -5.29 8.71 -2.33
N SER A 187 -6.17 8.93 -1.36
CA SER A 187 -7.63 8.86 -1.53
C SER A 187 -8.28 10.24 -1.38
N ILE A 188 -9.58 10.33 -1.65
CA ILE A 188 -10.38 11.55 -1.45
C ILE A 188 -10.55 11.91 0.04
N VAL A 189 -10.94 13.17 0.30
CA VAL A 189 -11.39 13.66 1.61
C VAL A 189 -12.77 14.34 1.48
N PRO A 190 -13.66 14.29 2.48
CA PRO A 190 -13.56 13.50 3.71
C PRO A 190 -13.36 12.01 3.43
N ASN A 191 -12.45 11.37 4.16
CA ASN A 191 -12.09 9.98 3.95
C ASN A 191 -13.34 9.08 4.09
N HIS A 192 -13.51 8.10 3.21
CA HIS A 192 -14.74 7.31 3.16
C HIS A 192 -14.91 6.37 4.37
N GLN A 193 -13.81 5.95 4.99
CA GLN A 193 -13.78 4.99 6.08
C GLN A 193 -13.97 5.69 7.44
N THR A 194 -13.37 6.86 7.62
CA THR A 194 -13.30 7.57 8.91
C THR A 194 -13.97 8.95 8.93
N GLY A 195 -14.23 9.54 7.77
CA GLY A 195 -14.75 10.91 7.64
C GLY A 195 -13.71 12.01 7.88
N ARG A 196 -12.43 11.67 8.10
CA ARG A 196 -11.38 12.65 8.38
C ARG A 196 -11.03 13.48 7.14
N VAL A 197 -10.70 14.74 7.35
CA VAL A 197 -10.16 15.65 6.31
C VAL A 197 -8.72 15.93 6.65
N THR A 198 -7.81 15.59 5.73
CA THR A 198 -6.37 15.82 5.86
C THR A 198 -5.85 16.63 4.68
N PRO A 199 -4.78 17.42 4.85
CA PRO A 199 -4.15 18.13 3.73
C PRO A 199 -3.77 17.19 2.58
N LEU A 200 -3.79 17.70 1.34
CA LEU A 200 -3.47 16.88 0.17
C LEU A 200 -1.99 16.47 0.15
N HIS A 201 -1.08 17.41 0.40
CA HIS A 201 0.35 17.09 0.52
C HIS A 201 0.64 16.06 1.61
N SER A 202 -0.08 16.04 2.74
CA SER A 202 0.07 14.98 3.74
C SER A 202 -0.31 13.60 3.23
N ARG A 203 -1.41 13.49 2.48
CA ARG A 203 -1.80 12.23 1.86
C ARG A 203 -0.75 11.76 0.86
N VAL A 204 -0.19 12.67 0.06
CA VAL A 204 0.93 12.37 -0.86
C VAL A 204 2.16 11.89 -0.09
N ASN A 205 2.58 12.63 0.92
CA ASN A 205 3.79 12.36 1.70
C ASN A 205 3.70 11.03 2.45
N ILE A 206 2.53 10.66 2.98
CA ILE A 206 2.35 9.34 3.62
C ILE A 206 2.33 8.22 2.56
N ALA A 207 1.64 8.43 1.44
CA ALA A 207 1.52 7.42 0.39
C ALA A 207 2.85 7.12 -0.33
N MET A 208 3.75 8.10 -0.47
CA MET A 208 5.02 7.87 -1.17
C MET A 208 6.00 6.96 -0.42
N PHE A 209 5.83 6.77 0.90
CA PHE A 209 6.54 5.75 1.68
C PHE A 209 5.84 4.38 1.56
N GLY A 210 5.65 3.96 0.32
CA GLY A 210 4.92 2.78 -0.09
C GLY A 210 5.01 2.59 -1.61
N THR A 211 4.25 1.65 -2.16
CA THR A 211 3.99 1.58 -3.59
C THR A 211 2.85 2.54 -3.93
N TYR A 212 3.24 3.75 -4.31
CA TYR A 212 2.39 4.92 -4.51
C TYR A 212 1.31 4.74 -5.58
N GLY A 213 0.13 5.32 -5.35
CA GLY A 213 -0.95 5.39 -6.33
C GLY A 213 -2.07 6.36 -5.95
N TYR A 214 -3.13 6.38 -6.76
CA TYR A 214 -4.31 7.23 -6.59
C TYR A 214 -5.59 6.41 -6.62
N GLU A 215 -6.52 6.70 -5.69
CA GLU A 215 -7.78 5.96 -5.59
C GLU A 215 -8.98 6.91 -5.37
N PHE A 216 -9.28 7.71 -6.41
CA PHE A 216 -10.43 8.60 -6.46
C PHE A 216 -10.73 9.08 -7.88
N ASP A 217 -11.86 9.76 -8.06
CA ASP A 217 -12.32 10.26 -9.35
C ASP A 217 -11.57 11.55 -9.76
N LEU A 218 -10.49 11.38 -10.55
CA LEU A 218 -9.68 12.48 -11.08
C LEU A 218 -10.48 13.49 -11.93
N THR A 219 -11.65 13.11 -12.47
CA THR A 219 -12.45 14.00 -13.32
C THR A 219 -13.17 15.09 -12.52
N LYS A 220 -13.32 14.90 -11.20
CA LYS A 220 -14.00 15.82 -10.30
C LYS A 220 -13.10 16.86 -9.64
N LEU A 221 -11.79 16.74 -9.81
CA LEU A 221 -10.83 17.66 -9.20
C LEU A 221 -10.82 19.01 -9.91
N THR A 222 -10.62 20.06 -9.11
CA THR A 222 -10.28 21.41 -9.56
C THR A 222 -8.92 21.44 -10.26
N LYS A 223 -8.63 22.56 -10.94
CA LYS A 223 -7.35 22.72 -11.63
C LYS A 223 -6.20 22.81 -10.64
N GLU A 224 -6.44 23.46 -9.52
CA GLU A 224 -5.50 23.67 -8.42
C GLU A 224 -5.13 22.34 -7.77
N GLU A 225 -6.13 21.49 -7.48
CA GLU A 225 -5.89 20.14 -6.94
C GLU A 225 -5.10 19.25 -7.92
N LYS A 226 -5.41 19.33 -9.23
CA LYS A 226 -4.64 18.58 -10.25
C LYS A 226 -3.18 19.02 -10.32
N GLU A 227 -2.93 20.32 -10.19
CA GLU A 227 -1.57 20.86 -10.16
C GLU A 227 -0.81 20.43 -8.90
N GLU A 228 -1.49 20.41 -7.75
CA GLU A 228 -0.90 19.89 -6.51
C GLU A 228 -0.59 18.40 -6.60
N LEU A 229 -1.49 17.59 -7.17
CA LEU A 229 -1.24 16.17 -7.42
C LEU A 229 -0.08 15.93 -8.39
N LYS A 230 0.04 16.76 -9.43
CA LYS A 230 1.16 16.68 -10.37
C LYS A 230 2.48 16.90 -9.64
N LYS A 231 2.58 17.93 -8.79
CA LYS A 231 3.76 18.18 -7.94
C LYS A 231 4.02 17.02 -6.99
N GLY A 232 2.96 16.43 -6.43
CA GLY A 232 3.08 15.23 -5.59
C GLY A 232 3.62 14.02 -6.35
N THR A 233 3.19 13.81 -7.60
CA THR A 233 3.72 12.77 -8.49
C THR A 233 5.20 13.01 -8.81
N GLU A 234 5.58 14.26 -9.11
CA GLU A 234 6.98 14.64 -9.34
C GLU A 234 7.84 14.37 -8.10
N GLN A 235 7.35 14.70 -6.90
CA GLN A 235 8.02 14.41 -5.65
C GLN A 235 8.17 12.91 -5.40
N PHE A 236 7.13 12.12 -5.66
CA PHE A 236 7.22 10.65 -5.60
C PHE A 236 8.31 10.13 -6.54
N HIS A 237 8.34 10.55 -7.82
CA HIS A 237 9.37 10.10 -8.75
C HIS A 237 10.77 10.49 -8.33
N HIS A 238 10.93 11.66 -7.72
CA HIS A 238 12.20 12.14 -7.19
C HIS A 238 12.74 11.26 -6.05
N PHE A 239 11.87 10.80 -5.14
CA PHE A 239 12.27 9.97 -4.00
C PHE A 239 12.06 8.46 -4.18
N HIS A 240 11.38 8.03 -5.25
CA HIS A 240 10.97 6.63 -5.45
C HIS A 240 12.12 5.65 -5.27
N ASP A 241 13.23 5.87 -5.98
CA ASP A 241 14.37 4.95 -5.94
C ASP A 241 15.04 4.91 -4.56
N LEU A 242 15.07 6.05 -3.86
CA LEU A 242 15.56 6.13 -2.49
C LEU A 242 14.65 5.36 -1.54
N ILE A 243 13.34 5.60 -1.57
CA ILE A 243 12.36 4.93 -0.70
C ILE A 243 12.31 3.43 -0.97
N PHE A 244 12.40 3.03 -2.24
CA PHE A 244 12.30 1.63 -2.64
C PHE A 244 13.55 0.81 -2.26
N LYS A 245 14.75 1.41 -2.33
CA LYS A 245 16.04 0.68 -2.17
C LYS A 245 16.79 1.03 -0.89
N GLY A 246 16.45 2.12 -0.23
CA GLY A 246 17.18 2.68 0.90
C GLY A 246 16.96 1.95 2.22
N ASP A 247 17.72 2.34 3.23
CA ASP A 247 17.55 1.89 4.61
C ASP A 247 16.49 2.75 5.30
N PHE A 248 15.39 2.12 5.70
CA PHE A 248 14.25 2.78 6.35
C PHE A 248 14.40 2.78 7.87
N TYR A 249 14.32 3.95 8.48
CA TYR A 249 14.39 4.19 9.91
C TYR A 249 13.08 4.79 10.41
N ARG A 250 12.56 4.21 11.50
CA ARG A 250 11.49 4.81 12.29
C ARG A 250 12.10 5.70 13.37
N LEU A 251 11.73 6.97 13.40
CA LEU A 251 12.18 7.93 14.38
C LEU A 251 10.99 8.28 15.29
N GLU A 252 11.15 8.02 16.59
CA GLU A 252 10.11 8.24 17.61
C GLU A 252 8.77 7.49 17.38
N PRO A 253 8.78 6.21 16.96
CA PRO A 253 7.57 5.50 16.52
C PRO A 253 6.51 5.25 17.61
N SER A 254 6.84 5.48 18.88
CA SER A 254 5.93 5.26 20.01
C SER A 254 4.90 6.35 20.20
N ASN A 255 5.07 7.52 19.57
CA ASN A 255 4.16 8.65 19.72
C ASN A 255 3.23 8.73 18.49
N PRO A 256 1.91 8.52 18.65
CA PRO A 256 0.97 8.60 17.54
C PRO A 256 0.76 10.04 17.02
N GLN A 257 1.11 11.04 17.83
CA GLN A 257 0.92 12.46 17.51
C GLN A 257 2.15 13.12 16.89
N HIS A 258 3.33 12.53 17.07
CA HIS A 258 4.59 13.08 16.55
C HIS A 258 5.55 11.94 16.22
N GLY A 259 6.19 12.02 15.07
CA GLY A 259 7.26 11.09 14.73
C GLY A 259 7.78 11.36 13.33
N ALA A 260 8.78 10.60 12.90
CA ALA A 260 9.27 10.70 11.54
C ALA A 260 9.67 9.34 10.96
N TRP A 261 9.66 9.27 9.64
CA TRP A 261 10.35 8.24 8.89
C TRP A 261 11.57 8.86 8.22
N GLU A 262 12.66 8.12 8.17
CA GLU A 262 13.87 8.49 7.45
C GLU A 262 14.23 7.36 6.49
N VAL A 263 14.64 7.70 5.27
CA VAL A 263 15.22 6.74 4.34
C VAL A 263 16.55 7.24 3.84
N ASN A 264 17.57 6.40 4.02
CA ASN A 264 18.94 6.71 3.62
C ASN A 264 19.37 5.85 2.44
N SER A 265 20.05 6.47 1.48
CA SER A 265 20.77 5.76 0.43
C SER A 265 21.88 4.90 1.04
N LYS A 266 22.23 3.80 0.36
CA LYS A 266 23.22 2.83 0.86
C LYS A 266 24.62 3.42 0.98
N ASP A 267 24.95 4.40 0.15
CA ASP A 267 26.21 5.15 0.19
C ASP A 267 26.16 6.37 1.13
N LYS A 268 25.01 6.57 1.80
CA LYS A 268 24.74 7.67 2.74
C LYS A 268 24.88 9.07 2.12
N GLN A 269 24.79 9.20 0.79
CA GLN A 269 24.93 10.49 0.11
C GLN A 269 23.61 11.26 -0.03
N HIS A 270 22.49 10.58 0.12
CA HIS A 270 21.14 11.12 -0.03
C HIS A 270 20.21 10.51 1.03
N ALA A 271 19.43 11.35 1.70
CA ALA A 271 18.40 10.93 2.64
C ALA A 271 17.13 11.77 2.50
N VAL A 272 15.99 11.17 2.87
CA VAL A 272 14.70 11.86 2.96
C VAL A 272 14.06 11.57 4.31
N VAL A 273 13.61 12.62 5.00
CA VAL A 273 12.90 12.55 6.26
C VAL A 273 11.47 13.05 6.04
N CYS A 274 10.48 12.25 6.44
CA CYS A 274 9.08 12.66 6.51
C CYS A 274 8.68 12.75 7.98
N TYR A 275 8.56 13.98 8.47
CA TYR A 275 8.04 14.26 9.80
C TYR A 275 6.51 14.37 9.74
N PHE A 276 5.84 13.69 10.67
CA PHE A 276 4.40 13.69 10.84
C PHE A 276 4.03 14.36 12.16
N TYR A 277 2.97 15.19 12.15
CA TYR A 277 2.34 15.67 13.38
C TYR A 277 0.81 15.62 13.31
N GLY A 278 0.20 15.09 14.37
CA GLY A 278 -1.21 14.72 14.44
C GLY A 278 -2.13 15.90 14.70
N LEU A 279 -1.95 16.61 15.81
CA LEU A 279 -2.74 17.80 16.14
C LEU A 279 -1.84 19.03 16.16
N SER A 280 -2.37 20.14 15.66
CA SER A 280 -1.73 21.44 15.81
C SER A 280 -1.73 21.86 17.28
N GLU A 281 -0.55 22.15 17.80
CA GLU A 281 -0.37 22.63 19.18
C GLU A 281 0.03 24.10 19.21
N PRO A 282 -0.63 24.95 20.03
CA PRO A 282 -0.22 26.33 20.18
C PRO A 282 1.05 26.43 21.03
N ASN A 283 2.00 27.27 20.58
CA ASN A 283 3.19 27.63 21.35
C ASN A 283 4.00 26.41 21.85
N HIS A 284 4.12 25.37 21.02
CA HIS A 284 4.97 24.23 21.33
C HIS A 284 6.45 24.66 21.36
N GLY A 285 7.26 23.94 22.15
CA GLY A 285 8.70 24.18 22.20
C GLY A 285 9.39 23.89 20.86
N TYR A 286 10.65 24.31 20.74
CA TYR A 286 11.48 23.93 19.60
C TYR A 286 11.69 22.40 19.60
N TYR A 287 11.31 21.77 18.49
CA TYR A 287 11.38 20.31 18.34
C TYR A 287 12.52 19.92 17.40
N HIS A 288 13.27 18.89 17.81
CA HIS A 288 14.33 18.30 17.03
C HIS A 288 14.08 16.80 16.93
N VAL A 289 14.20 16.25 15.73
CA VAL A 289 14.14 14.80 15.52
C VAL A 289 15.54 14.29 15.31
N LYS A 290 15.99 13.35 16.13
CA LYS A 290 17.30 12.72 15.95
C LYS A 290 17.26 11.77 14.77
N LEU A 291 18.09 12.02 13.77
CA LEU A 291 18.21 11.18 12.58
C LEU A 291 19.04 9.93 12.90
N ALA A 292 19.06 8.96 11.99
CA ALA A 292 19.72 7.68 12.20
C ALA A 292 20.38 7.16 10.91
N GLY A 293 21.59 6.63 11.03
CA GLY A 293 22.23 5.90 9.93
C GLY A 293 22.96 6.77 8.89
N LEU A 294 23.11 8.07 9.15
CA LEU A 294 23.95 8.97 8.36
C LEU A 294 25.45 8.65 8.54
N ASP A 295 26.30 9.29 7.74
CA ASP A 295 27.76 9.28 7.95
C ASP A 295 28.11 10.42 8.92
N PRO A 296 28.72 10.12 10.09
CA PRO A 296 28.99 11.15 11.11
C PRO A 296 29.91 12.27 10.61
N ASP A 297 30.86 11.96 9.72
CA ASP A 297 31.88 12.92 9.27
C ASP A 297 31.46 13.67 7.99
N GLN A 298 30.29 13.35 7.43
CA GLN A 298 29.79 13.93 6.20
C GLN A 298 28.96 15.19 6.48
N LEU A 299 29.23 16.27 5.73
CA LEU A 299 28.39 17.46 5.70
C LEU A 299 27.18 17.24 4.79
N TYR A 300 25.98 17.51 5.31
CA TYR A 300 24.72 17.41 4.57
C TYR A 300 24.08 18.78 4.39
N GLU A 301 23.62 19.07 3.17
CA GLU A 301 22.73 20.18 2.87
C GLU A 301 21.27 19.74 2.94
N ILE A 302 20.47 20.46 3.71
CA ILE A 302 19.08 20.16 4.05
C ILE A 302 18.18 21.14 3.32
N ASN A 303 17.30 20.64 2.44
CA ASN A 303 16.39 21.41 1.60
C ASN A 303 17.08 22.57 0.84
N GLY A 304 18.38 22.45 0.52
CA GLY A 304 19.14 23.46 -0.21
C GLY A 304 19.55 24.71 0.59
N HIS A 305 19.46 24.68 1.93
CA HIS A 305 19.67 25.87 2.76
C HIS A 305 20.58 25.63 3.96
N ARG A 306 20.21 24.69 4.85
CA ARG A 306 20.91 24.46 6.11
C ARG A 306 21.97 23.39 5.91
N LYS A 307 23.17 23.59 6.47
CA LYS A 307 24.28 22.63 6.41
C LYS A 307 24.61 22.15 7.81
N LEU A 308 24.60 20.84 8.04
CA LEU A 308 24.92 20.20 9.32
C LEU A 308 25.67 18.90 9.05
N TYR A 309 26.63 18.57 9.92
CA TYR A 309 27.29 17.28 9.86
C TYR A 309 26.35 16.16 10.30
N GLY A 310 26.59 14.94 9.81
CA GLY A 310 25.77 13.79 10.15
C GLY A 310 25.78 13.47 11.64
N ASP A 311 26.89 13.72 12.35
CA ASP A 311 26.97 13.56 13.80
C ASP A 311 26.08 14.57 14.55
N GLU A 312 25.99 15.82 14.10
CA GLU A 312 25.08 16.83 14.63
C GLU A 312 23.62 16.38 14.45
N LEU A 313 23.27 15.91 13.25
CA LEU A 313 21.93 15.45 12.91
C LEU A 313 21.49 14.21 13.71
N MET A 314 22.42 13.31 14.02
CA MET A 314 22.12 12.11 14.81
C MET A 314 22.14 12.36 16.33
N ASN A 315 23.00 13.25 16.83
CA ASN A 315 23.18 13.46 18.27
C ASN A 315 22.33 14.60 18.84
N ILE A 316 22.23 15.72 18.11
CA ILE A 316 21.47 16.92 18.49
C ILE A 316 20.07 16.84 17.87
N GLY A 317 19.98 16.49 16.58
CA GLY A 317 18.74 16.32 15.86
C GLY A 317 18.49 17.40 14.81
N LEU A 318 17.66 17.07 13.82
CA LEU A 318 17.16 17.95 12.78
C LEU A 318 16.16 18.95 13.38
N PRO A 319 16.44 20.27 13.37
CA PRO A 319 15.50 21.28 13.84
C PRO A 319 14.31 21.41 12.88
N LEU A 320 13.11 21.09 13.37
CA LEU A 320 11.87 21.11 12.57
C LEU A 320 11.24 22.50 12.45
N THR A 321 11.63 23.40 13.34
CA THR A 321 11.20 24.80 13.39
C THR A 321 12.24 25.67 12.71
N GLU A 322 11.78 26.56 11.84
CA GLU A 322 12.62 27.64 11.32
C GLU A 322 12.68 28.82 12.28
N ASP A 323 13.73 29.62 12.14
CA ASP A 323 13.84 30.92 12.79
C ASP A 323 13.09 31.98 11.98
N TYR A 324 12.04 32.53 12.57
CA TYR A 324 11.21 33.59 11.99
C TYR A 324 11.44 34.96 12.64
N ARG A 325 12.51 35.16 13.42
CA ARG A 325 12.83 36.49 13.95
C ARG A 325 13.04 37.49 12.80
N GLY A 326 12.28 38.58 12.81
CA GLY A 326 12.24 39.56 11.71
C GLY A 326 11.49 39.10 10.46
N ARG A 327 10.79 37.95 10.52
CA ARG A 327 9.94 37.38 9.47
C ARG A 327 8.60 36.92 10.06
N GLU A 328 8.09 37.62 11.06
CA GLU A 328 6.90 37.23 11.82
C GLU A 328 5.66 37.10 10.92
N ASP A 329 5.50 37.99 9.93
CA ASP A 329 4.39 37.92 8.96
C ASP A 329 4.43 36.62 8.12
N GLN A 330 5.62 36.08 7.85
CA GLN A 330 5.77 34.80 7.16
C GLN A 330 5.32 33.65 8.05
N TYR A 331 5.63 33.71 9.35
CA TYR A 331 5.17 32.71 10.31
C TYR A 331 3.65 32.70 10.43
N TRP A 332 3.03 33.88 10.57
CA TRP A 332 1.58 34.01 10.74
C TRP A 332 0.77 33.71 9.48
N SER A 333 1.37 33.78 8.30
CA SER A 333 0.72 33.42 7.03
C SER A 333 0.79 31.93 6.70
N GLN A 334 1.55 31.12 7.45
CA GLN A 334 1.60 29.69 7.20
C GLN A 334 0.25 29.02 7.52
N PRO A 335 -0.24 28.13 6.65
CA PRO A 335 -1.41 27.32 6.96
C PRO A 335 -1.10 26.44 8.17
N LYS A 336 -2.00 26.45 9.16
CA LYS A 336 -1.95 25.56 10.31
C LYS A 336 -3.02 24.50 10.10
N ALA A 337 -2.62 23.24 10.15
CA ALA A 337 -3.50 22.11 9.91
C ALA A 337 -3.17 20.97 10.86
N ASP A 338 -4.21 20.23 11.25
CA ASP A 338 -4.03 18.92 11.85
C ASP A 338 -3.61 17.90 10.77
N PHE A 339 -3.02 16.79 11.20
CA PHE A 339 -2.63 15.65 10.37
C PHE A 339 -1.66 16.04 9.24
N ASP A 340 -0.68 16.84 9.61
CA ASP A 340 0.22 17.49 8.66
C ASP A 340 1.61 16.84 8.63
N THR A 341 2.32 17.02 7.52
CA THR A 341 3.63 16.41 7.28
C THR A 341 4.63 17.43 6.72
N LYS A 342 5.91 17.20 6.98
CA LYS A 342 7.02 17.97 6.41
C LYS A 342 8.09 17.04 5.86
N ILE A 343 8.55 17.33 4.65
CA ILE A 343 9.64 16.61 4.00
C ILE A 343 10.95 17.40 4.13
N PHE A 344 12.01 16.68 4.49
CA PHE A 344 13.37 17.19 4.52
C PHE A 344 14.24 16.28 3.66
N GLU A 345 14.79 16.83 2.58
CA GLU A 345 15.78 16.17 1.74
C GLU A 345 17.18 16.57 2.20
N LEU A 346 18.05 15.59 2.38
CA LEU A 346 19.44 15.76 2.79
C LEU A 346 20.35 15.26 1.68
N LYS A 347 21.28 16.10 1.21
CA LYS A 347 22.30 15.73 0.22
C LYS A 347 23.68 15.94 0.79
N ALA A 348 24.52 14.92 0.73
CA ALA A 348 25.93 15.06 1.06
C ALA A 348 26.59 16.06 0.10
N ILE A 349 27.41 16.94 0.67
CA ILE A 349 28.17 17.94 -0.07
C ILE A 349 29.64 17.88 0.36
N ASN A 350 30.53 18.13 -0.59
CA ASN A 350 31.94 18.36 -0.29
C ASN A 350 32.12 19.85 0.01
N GLU A 351 32.87 20.17 1.06
CA GLU A 351 33.28 21.55 1.37
C GLU A 351 34.19 22.17 0.29
#